data_AF-A0A969YK88-F1
#
_entry.id   AF-A0A969YK88-F1
#
_cell.length_a   1.000
_cell.length_b   1.000
_cell.length_c   1.000
_cell.angle_alpha   90.00
_cell.angle_beta   90.00
_cell.angle_gamma   90.00
#
_symmetry.space_group_name_H-M   'P 1'
#
loop_
_entity.id
_entity.type
_entity.pdbx_description
1 polymer ?
#
loop_
_entity_poly.entity_id
_entity_poly.type
_entity_poly.pdbx_seq_one_letter_code
_entity_poly.pdbx_strand_id
1 'polypeptide(L)'
;MGGIVEATLVGGKKIQYVVKDNPPRGGMKYTYFAPDKSYVVQFFNDPAITKDPNLRKRIAAILGKYNPTLSEVDGGARGNSDAMASYFSGKFCWPTAVVEAPEFGIVCPAYPSNFFFNENSSKLLPIKGQDKKSNWFTSGTRKYLEKHELGDFRSMLQIAISLARSVRRLHQAGLAHSDLSCNNVLIDPQNGKCVVIDIDSLVVPGIFPPEVAGTPGYIAPEVLETMGLPFSDPGRRLPSSYTDLHALAVLIYEYLLFRHPLVGPKLYSKASPEEDNFLGMGPKATFIEHPTDRSNRPKDLKYTIQDLGPALEKLFLEAFVDGLHHPDARPTAMEWEKGLVKTWDLLHPCENPNCEAKWFVLHDIHKPVCPFCGNRASKESILRLRLKSQLRGKTGQWVDAGEINAYNSMPLFKWHILANVFPDEKADRDMQAYVCRHQGQWLLVNHAIQGLTSPSGSIVPVGQAVLLKDGVVFRTCSEERGMVIEVTCLK
;
A
#
# COMPACT_ATOMS: atom_id res chain seq x y z
N MET A 1 -15.93 33.68 -12.36
CA MET A 1 -14.70 33.36 -13.14
C MET A 1 -13.54 33.86 -12.32
N GLY A 2 -12.56 33.00 -12.08
CA GLY A 2 -11.46 33.30 -11.17
C GLY A 2 -10.39 34.19 -11.77
N GLY A 3 -9.89 35.17 -11.00
CA GLY A 3 -8.72 35.96 -11.39
C GLY A 3 -7.42 35.17 -11.20
N ILE A 4 -6.47 35.32 -12.12
CA ILE A 4 -5.10 34.82 -11.92
C ILE A 4 -4.35 35.85 -11.07
N VAL A 5 -3.73 35.40 -9.99
CA VAL A 5 -2.95 36.24 -9.08
C VAL A 5 -1.57 35.60 -8.82
N GLU A 6 -0.67 36.37 -8.21
CA GLU A 6 0.69 35.92 -7.89
C GLU A 6 0.90 35.66 -6.39
N ALA A 7 1.64 34.60 -6.07
CA ALA A 7 2.22 34.35 -4.76
C ALA A 7 3.75 34.44 -4.84
N THR A 8 4.36 34.98 -3.78
CA THR A 8 5.83 35.06 -3.64
C THR A 8 6.29 33.95 -2.70
N LEU A 9 7.22 33.13 -3.19
CA LEU A 9 7.84 32.04 -2.43
C LEU A 9 9.00 32.56 -1.58
N VAL A 10 9.34 31.80 -0.53
CA VAL A 10 10.61 31.99 0.18
C VAL A 10 11.77 31.88 -0.83
N GLY A 11 12.59 32.93 -0.90
CA GLY A 11 13.63 33.08 -1.94
C GLY A 11 13.24 33.99 -3.11
N GLY A 12 12.05 34.60 -3.08
CA GLY A 12 11.65 35.68 -4.00
C GLY A 12 11.07 35.24 -5.35
N LYS A 13 11.06 33.93 -5.65
CA LYS A 13 10.41 33.41 -6.86
C LYS A 13 8.90 33.63 -6.79
N LYS A 14 8.30 34.12 -7.88
CA LYS A 14 6.85 34.29 -8.01
C LYS A 14 6.21 33.12 -8.76
N ILE A 15 5.01 32.74 -8.33
CA ILE A 15 4.18 31.71 -8.95
C ILE A 15 2.74 32.21 -9.11
N GLN A 16 1.97 31.59 -10.02
CA GLN A 16 0.60 32.02 -10.34
C GLN A 16 -0.43 31.01 -9.85
N TYR A 17 -1.56 31.48 -9.36
CA TYR A 17 -2.69 30.63 -9.01
C TYR A 17 -4.03 31.28 -9.35
N VAL A 18 -5.06 30.45 -9.54
CA VAL A 18 -6.41 30.88 -9.92
C VAL A 18 -7.27 31.02 -8.66
N VAL A 19 -7.61 32.26 -8.31
CA VAL A 19 -8.54 32.54 -7.21
C VAL A 19 -9.95 32.16 -7.64
N LYS A 20 -10.67 31.40 -6.84
CA LYS A 20 -12.10 31.12 -7.05
C LYS A 20 -12.88 31.49 -5.82
N ASP A 21 -14.13 31.90 -6.02
CA ASP A 21 -15.08 32.06 -4.93
C ASP A 21 -15.30 30.70 -4.27
N ASN A 22 -15.17 30.65 -2.93
CA ASN A 22 -15.25 29.43 -2.13
C ASN A 22 -14.25 28.33 -2.56
N PRO A 23 -12.93 28.54 -2.39
CA PRO A 23 -11.95 27.50 -2.66
C PRO A 23 -12.20 26.26 -1.78
N PRO A 24 -11.77 25.06 -2.23
CA PRO A 24 -11.71 23.89 -1.35
C PRO A 24 -11.02 24.24 -0.04
N ARG A 25 -11.76 24.13 1.06
CA ARG A 25 -11.34 24.56 2.39
C ARG A 25 -11.50 23.40 3.37
N GLY A 26 -10.37 22.91 3.87
CA GLY A 26 -10.30 21.96 4.99
C GLY A 26 -10.24 22.69 6.33
N GLY A 27 -10.10 21.90 7.42
CA GLY A 27 -10.03 22.44 8.78
C GLY A 27 -8.86 23.40 8.99
N MET A 28 -7.70 23.09 8.40
CA MET A 28 -6.49 23.92 8.58
C MET A 28 -6.19 24.86 7.42
N LYS A 29 -6.60 24.53 6.20
CA LYS A 29 -6.13 25.22 4.98
C LYS A 29 -7.22 25.40 3.95
N TYR A 30 -7.02 26.36 3.06
CA TYR A 30 -7.78 26.50 1.83
C TYR A 30 -6.84 26.50 0.62
N THR A 31 -7.33 25.96 -0.50
CA THR A 31 -6.48 25.55 -1.63
C THR A 31 -6.90 26.23 -2.93
N TYR A 32 -5.93 26.76 -3.66
CA TYR A 32 -6.09 27.21 -5.04
C TYR A 32 -5.22 26.39 -5.99
N PHE A 33 -5.65 26.25 -7.24
CA PHE A 33 -4.91 25.55 -8.27
C PHE A 33 -4.11 26.52 -9.13
N ALA A 34 -2.96 26.07 -9.62
CA ALA A 34 -2.24 26.72 -10.72
C ALA A 34 -3.13 26.81 -11.98
N PRO A 35 -2.88 27.77 -12.89
CA PRO A 35 -3.64 27.88 -14.15
C PRO A 35 -3.63 26.60 -15.00
N ASP A 36 -2.50 25.88 -15.01
CA ASP A 36 -2.31 24.60 -15.70
C ASP A 36 -2.70 23.37 -14.84
N LYS A 37 -3.11 23.60 -13.58
CA LYS A 37 -3.42 22.59 -12.56
C LYS A 37 -2.26 21.65 -12.22
N SER A 38 -1.00 22.03 -12.47
CA SER A 38 0.17 21.20 -12.13
C SER A 38 0.50 21.21 -10.63
N TYR A 39 0.16 22.30 -9.93
CA TYR A 39 0.34 22.45 -8.49
C TYR A 39 -0.85 23.13 -7.83
N VAL A 40 -0.84 23.07 -6.50
CA VAL A 40 -1.77 23.78 -5.64
C VAL A 40 -1.02 24.69 -4.68
N VAL A 41 -1.62 25.84 -4.39
CA VAL A 41 -1.18 26.79 -3.38
C VAL A 41 -2.15 26.71 -2.22
N GLN A 42 -1.64 26.39 -1.03
CA GLN A 42 -2.44 26.16 0.16
C GLN A 42 -2.08 27.18 1.22
N PHE A 43 -3.08 27.93 1.69
CA PHE A 43 -2.93 28.93 2.73
C PHE A 43 -3.56 28.45 4.04
N PHE A 44 -2.93 28.78 5.17
CA PHE A 44 -3.43 28.40 6.49
C PHE A 44 -4.62 29.29 6.89
N ASN A 45 -5.66 28.68 7.48
CA ASN A 45 -6.88 29.36 7.91
C ASN A 45 -6.64 30.34 9.07
N ASP A 46 -5.72 30.01 9.99
CA ASP A 46 -5.46 30.78 11.20
C ASP A 46 -4.14 31.56 11.09
N PRO A 47 -4.19 32.91 11.01
CA PRO A 47 -3.00 33.75 10.99
C PRO A 47 -2.12 33.61 12.25
N ALA A 48 -2.67 33.21 13.40
CA ALA A 48 -1.88 33.00 14.62
C ALA A 48 -0.93 31.81 14.48
N ILE A 49 -1.37 30.74 13.82
CA ILE A 49 -0.56 29.55 13.52
C ILE A 49 0.61 29.91 12.59
N THR A 50 0.42 30.86 11.66
CA THR A 50 1.50 31.30 10.74
C THR A 50 2.65 32.04 11.43
N LYS A 51 2.42 32.50 12.68
CA LYS A 51 3.42 33.15 13.54
C LYS A 51 4.16 32.15 14.44
N ASP A 52 3.72 30.89 14.51
CA ASP A 52 4.40 29.85 15.29
C ASP A 52 5.76 29.51 14.66
N PRO A 53 6.89 29.75 15.36
CA PRO A 53 8.22 29.38 14.87
C PRO A 53 8.37 27.86 14.67
N ASN A 54 7.64 27.04 15.41
CA ASN A 54 7.73 25.58 15.32
C ASN A 54 7.12 25.07 14.01
N LEU A 55 5.98 25.62 13.58
CA LEU A 55 5.39 25.28 12.28
C LEU A 55 6.35 25.58 11.14
N ARG A 56 6.97 26.77 11.13
CA ARG A 56 7.95 27.14 10.08
C ARG A 56 9.15 26.21 10.06
N LYS A 57 9.68 25.85 11.23
CA LYS A 57 10.76 24.87 11.35
C LYS A 57 10.33 23.47 10.90
N ARG A 58 9.09 23.06 11.19
CA ARG A 58 8.51 21.78 10.76
C ARG A 58 8.48 21.70 9.24
N ILE A 59 7.87 22.69 8.59
CA ILE A 59 7.74 22.75 7.13
C ILE A 59 9.13 22.77 6.47
N ALA A 60 10.06 23.58 6.98
CA ALA A 60 11.42 23.62 6.44
C ALA A 60 12.14 22.26 6.56
N ALA A 61 11.95 21.55 7.67
CA ALA A 61 12.54 20.22 7.86
C ALA A 61 11.92 19.16 6.93
N ILE A 62 10.59 19.20 6.74
CA ILE A 62 9.85 18.34 5.81
C ILE A 62 10.27 18.60 4.36
N LEU A 63 10.52 19.86 3.98
CA LEU A 63 10.97 20.23 2.63
C LEU A 63 12.42 19.77 2.33
N GLY A 64 13.27 19.72 3.35
CA GLY A 64 14.69 19.34 3.22
C GLY A 64 14.96 17.93 3.73
N LYS A 65 15.67 17.81 4.85
CA LYS A 65 16.29 16.58 5.38
C LYS A 65 15.36 15.38 5.60
N TYR A 66 14.05 15.57 5.56
CA TYR A 66 13.04 14.52 5.70
C TYR A 66 12.29 14.21 4.40
N ASN A 67 12.59 14.91 3.31
CA ASN A 67 11.87 14.80 2.04
C ASN A 67 12.22 13.52 1.26
N PRO A 68 11.31 12.54 1.12
CA PRO A 68 11.56 11.31 0.38
C PRO A 68 11.41 11.49 -1.14
N THR A 69 11.03 12.68 -1.61
CA THR A 69 10.84 13.00 -3.04
C THR A 69 12.04 13.72 -3.65
N LEU A 70 13.08 14.00 -2.84
CA LEU A 70 14.37 14.55 -3.25
C LEU A 70 15.48 13.55 -2.94
N SER A 71 16.53 13.54 -3.76
CA SER A 71 17.73 12.74 -3.48
C SER A 71 18.43 13.26 -2.21
N GLU A 72 19.20 12.42 -1.52
CA GLU A 72 20.00 12.86 -0.37
C GLU A 72 21.04 13.92 -0.79
N VAL A 73 21.55 13.84 -2.03
CA VAL A 73 22.51 14.79 -2.59
C VAL A 73 21.87 16.18 -2.78
N ASP A 74 20.58 16.21 -3.12
CA ASP A 74 19.78 17.43 -3.25
C ASP A 74 19.14 17.89 -1.93
N GLY A 75 19.60 17.35 -0.79
CA GLY A 75 19.15 17.74 0.55
C GLY A 75 17.89 17.02 1.03
N GLY A 76 17.46 15.95 0.35
CA GLY A 76 16.35 15.10 0.73
C GLY A 76 16.65 14.17 1.91
N ALA A 77 15.73 13.24 2.14
CA ALA A 77 15.83 12.28 3.23
C ALA A 77 17.06 11.37 3.11
N ARG A 78 17.66 11.03 4.25
CA ARG A 78 18.81 10.10 4.30
C ARG A 78 18.49 8.78 3.58
N GLY A 79 19.46 8.28 2.83
CA GLY A 79 19.42 7.04 2.07
C GLY A 79 18.63 7.11 0.75
N ASN A 80 18.19 8.30 0.31
CA ASN A 80 17.38 8.45 -0.90
C ASN A 80 18.26 8.65 -2.14
N SER A 81 18.22 7.73 -3.09
CA SER A 81 18.79 7.92 -4.42
C SER A 81 17.82 8.63 -5.37
N ASP A 82 18.29 9.10 -6.52
CA ASP A 82 17.44 9.73 -7.55
C ASP A 82 16.31 8.82 -8.01
N ALA A 83 16.59 7.52 -8.17
CA ALA A 83 15.57 6.53 -8.53
C ALA A 83 14.48 6.40 -7.46
N MET A 84 14.87 6.43 -6.17
CA MET A 84 13.90 6.41 -5.06
C MET A 84 13.11 7.71 -5.01
N ALA A 85 13.77 8.86 -5.13
CA ALA A 85 13.14 10.17 -5.15
C ALA A 85 12.09 10.26 -6.28
N SER A 86 12.44 9.82 -7.49
CA SER A 86 11.53 9.76 -8.63
C SER A 86 10.38 8.77 -8.42
N TYR A 87 10.59 7.65 -7.73
CA TYR A 87 9.51 6.72 -7.41
C TYR A 87 8.53 7.34 -6.42
N PHE A 88 9.04 7.93 -5.32
CA PHE A 88 8.23 8.46 -4.23
C PHE A 88 7.58 9.82 -4.54
N SER A 89 8.09 10.59 -5.49
CA SER A 89 7.42 11.81 -5.97
C SER A 89 6.02 11.51 -6.56
N GLY A 90 5.82 10.32 -7.12
CA GLY A 90 4.50 9.84 -7.57
C GLY A 90 3.65 9.19 -6.48
N LYS A 91 4.14 9.13 -5.22
CA LYS A 91 3.49 8.45 -4.08
C LYS A 91 3.11 9.38 -2.94
N PHE A 92 3.65 10.60 -2.96
CA PHE A 92 3.32 11.65 -2.01
C PHE A 92 2.99 12.95 -2.73
N CYS A 93 1.98 13.66 -2.24
CA CYS A 93 1.82 15.08 -2.57
C CYS A 93 2.71 15.92 -1.66
N TRP A 94 4.03 15.73 -1.77
CA TRP A 94 4.99 16.35 -0.86
C TRP A 94 5.08 17.86 -1.10
N PRO A 95 5.08 18.70 -0.05
CA PRO A 95 5.32 20.14 -0.23
C PRO A 95 6.62 20.40 -1.00
N THR A 96 6.65 21.43 -1.85
CA THR A 96 7.80 21.77 -2.70
C THR A 96 8.36 23.16 -2.39
N ALA A 97 7.53 24.05 -1.85
CA ALA A 97 7.95 25.40 -1.47
C ALA A 97 7.05 25.97 -0.37
N VAL A 98 7.55 27.05 0.26
CA VAL A 98 6.80 27.87 1.22
C VAL A 98 6.42 29.18 0.55
N VAL A 99 5.18 29.61 0.75
CA VAL A 99 4.67 30.91 0.31
C VAL A 99 4.83 31.92 1.44
N GLU A 100 5.39 33.09 1.12
CA GLU A 100 5.58 34.20 2.06
C GLU A 100 4.53 35.30 1.89
N ALA A 101 4.10 35.55 0.65
CA ALA A 101 3.07 36.53 0.31
C ALA A 101 2.11 36.00 -0.77
N PRO A 102 0.81 36.37 -0.79
CA PRO A 102 0.17 37.38 0.08
C PRO A 102 -0.09 36.90 1.51
N GLU A 103 -0.18 35.58 1.71
CA GLU A 103 -0.37 34.93 3.00
C GLU A 103 0.64 33.79 3.16
N PHE A 104 0.94 33.41 4.40
CA PHE A 104 1.81 32.26 4.66
C PHE A 104 1.12 30.96 4.23
N GLY A 105 1.84 30.16 3.46
CA GLY A 105 1.29 28.95 2.87
C GLY A 105 2.36 27.99 2.38
N ILE A 106 1.92 26.94 1.71
CA ILE A 106 2.79 25.94 1.07
C ILE A 106 2.34 25.69 -0.36
N VAL A 107 3.29 25.23 -1.18
CA VAL A 107 3.03 24.76 -2.53
C VAL A 107 3.19 23.25 -2.55
N CYS A 108 2.18 22.55 -3.05
CA CYS A 108 2.19 21.10 -3.19
C CYS A 108 1.92 20.74 -4.67
N PRO A 109 2.47 19.65 -5.20
CA PRO A 109 2.07 19.16 -6.51
C PRO A 109 0.58 18.80 -6.47
N ALA A 110 -0.13 19.08 -7.55
CA ALA A 110 -1.48 18.56 -7.71
C ALA A 110 -1.36 17.06 -7.98
N TYR A 111 -2.19 16.25 -7.31
CA TYR A 111 -2.18 14.83 -7.63
C TYR A 111 -2.76 14.59 -9.03
N PRO A 112 -2.29 13.54 -9.73
CA PRO A 112 -2.74 13.19 -11.07
C PRO A 112 -4.26 13.08 -11.22
N SER A 113 -4.77 13.40 -12.41
CA SER A 113 -6.21 13.47 -12.70
C SER A 113 -6.97 12.14 -12.48
N ASN A 114 -6.27 11.00 -12.48
CA ASN A 114 -6.86 9.69 -12.24
C ASN A 114 -7.34 9.49 -10.79
N PHE A 115 -6.94 10.34 -9.84
CA PHE A 115 -7.44 10.35 -8.47
C PHE A 115 -8.68 11.23 -8.25
N PHE A 116 -9.27 11.78 -9.32
CA PHE A 116 -10.56 12.44 -9.28
C PHE A 116 -11.62 11.62 -10.01
N PHE A 117 -12.84 11.60 -9.49
CA PHE A 117 -13.97 11.04 -10.22
C PHE A 117 -14.34 11.89 -11.43
N ASN A 118 -14.82 11.24 -12.49
CA ASN A 118 -15.33 11.88 -13.69
C ASN A 118 -16.85 11.66 -13.82
N GLU A 119 -17.45 12.18 -14.89
CA GLU A 119 -18.91 12.09 -15.13
C GLU A 119 -19.42 10.65 -15.23
N ASN A 120 -18.57 9.72 -15.64
CA ASN A 120 -18.91 8.31 -15.82
C ASN A 120 -18.64 7.48 -14.56
N SER A 121 -18.08 8.05 -13.50
CA SER A 121 -17.70 7.27 -12.31
C SER A 121 -18.90 6.77 -11.48
N SER A 122 -20.04 7.46 -11.56
CA SER A 122 -21.30 7.03 -10.93
C SER A 122 -22.49 7.57 -11.72
N LYS A 123 -23.47 6.71 -12.02
CA LYS A 123 -24.78 7.13 -12.54
C LYS A 123 -25.73 7.67 -11.47
N LEU A 124 -25.45 7.37 -10.20
CA LEU A 124 -26.38 7.61 -9.09
C LEU A 124 -26.01 8.83 -8.25
N LEU A 125 -24.72 9.18 -8.19
CA LEU A 125 -24.22 10.27 -7.34
C LEU A 125 -23.46 11.31 -8.19
N PRO A 126 -23.68 12.62 -7.96
CA PRO A 126 -22.95 13.68 -8.64
C PRO A 126 -21.55 13.88 -8.01
N ILE A 127 -20.66 12.91 -8.20
CA ILE A 127 -19.32 12.87 -7.57
C ILE A 127 -18.19 13.39 -8.46
N LYS A 128 -18.49 13.91 -9.66
CA LYS A 128 -17.49 14.46 -10.59
C LYS A 128 -16.60 15.48 -9.88
N GLY A 129 -15.28 15.31 -9.99
CA GLY A 129 -14.28 16.20 -9.42
C GLY A 129 -14.03 15.99 -7.92
N GLN A 130 -14.73 15.06 -7.27
CA GLN A 130 -14.40 14.64 -5.91
C GLN A 130 -13.21 13.68 -5.92
N ASP A 131 -12.46 13.72 -4.82
CA ASP A 131 -11.27 12.93 -4.59
C ASP A 131 -11.63 11.44 -4.40
N LYS A 132 -10.85 10.56 -5.03
CA LYS A 132 -10.96 9.10 -4.89
C LYS A 132 -10.34 8.60 -3.58
N LYS A 133 -10.84 9.12 -2.45
CA LYS A 133 -10.52 8.62 -1.10
C LYS A 133 -10.82 7.12 -1.01
N SER A 134 -9.99 6.36 -0.30
CA SER A 134 -10.09 4.90 -0.34
C SER A 134 -11.42 4.35 0.21
N ASN A 135 -12.10 5.08 1.09
CA ASN A 135 -13.40 4.69 1.64
C ASN A 135 -14.49 4.52 0.58
N TRP A 136 -14.43 5.26 -0.53
CA TRP A 136 -15.34 5.10 -1.67
C TRP A 136 -15.33 3.67 -2.22
N PHE A 137 -14.20 2.99 -2.10
CA PHE A 137 -13.99 1.67 -2.67
C PHE A 137 -14.05 0.55 -1.64
N THR A 138 -13.91 0.84 -0.35
CA THR A 138 -13.85 -0.18 0.72
C THR A 138 -15.10 -0.24 1.59
N SER A 139 -15.95 0.79 1.55
CA SER A 139 -17.16 0.88 2.36
C SER A 139 -18.44 0.59 1.56
N GLY A 140 -19.60 0.72 2.21
CA GLY A 140 -20.91 0.58 1.56
C GLY A 140 -21.18 1.57 0.42
N THR A 141 -20.36 2.61 0.26
CA THR A 141 -20.44 3.55 -0.87
C THR A 141 -19.95 2.94 -2.20
N ARG A 142 -19.14 1.86 -2.14
CA ARG A 142 -18.64 1.12 -3.30
C ARG A 142 -19.74 0.74 -4.30
N LYS A 143 -20.95 0.43 -3.79
CA LYS A 143 -22.11 0.02 -4.61
C LYS A 143 -22.65 1.12 -5.53
N TYR A 144 -22.29 2.38 -5.30
CA TYR A 144 -22.72 3.51 -6.13
C TYR A 144 -21.73 3.84 -7.25
N LEU A 145 -20.56 3.20 -7.27
CA LEU A 145 -19.55 3.40 -8.32
C LEU A 145 -19.82 2.47 -9.50
N GLU A 146 -19.53 2.95 -10.71
CA GLU A 146 -19.61 2.10 -11.90
C GLU A 146 -18.53 1.00 -11.86
N LYS A 147 -18.84 -0.18 -12.44
CA LYS A 147 -17.96 -1.35 -12.36
C LYS A 147 -16.52 -1.12 -12.82
N HIS A 148 -16.34 -0.25 -13.82
CA HIS A 148 -15.00 0.04 -14.33
C HIS A 148 -14.14 0.80 -13.29
N GLU A 149 -14.73 1.52 -12.34
CA GLU A 149 -13.98 2.23 -11.28
C GLU A 149 -13.43 1.29 -10.19
N LEU A 150 -14.02 0.10 -10.05
CA LEU A 150 -13.85 -0.74 -8.87
C LEU A 150 -12.53 -1.53 -8.82
N GLY A 151 -11.84 -1.64 -9.96
CA GLY A 151 -10.67 -2.49 -10.12
C GLY A 151 -10.95 -3.97 -9.86
N ASP A 152 -9.89 -4.76 -9.74
CA ASP A 152 -9.95 -6.18 -9.39
C ASP A 152 -9.08 -6.48 -8.16
N PHE A 153 -9.09 -7.73 -7.67
CA PHE A 153 -8.36 -8.11 -6.45
C PHE A 153 -6.85 -7.90 -6.60
N ARG A 154 -6.29 -8.21 -7.77
CA ARG A 154 -4.88 -7.97 -8.07
C ARG A 154 -4.53 -6.48 -7.97
N SER A 155 -5.38 -5.61 -8.49
CA SER A 155 -5.17 -4.16 -8.45
C SER A 155 -5.23 -3.62 -7.02
N MET A 156 -6.15 -4.13 -6.19
CA MET A 156 -6.20 -3.78 -4.76
C MET A 156 -4.96 -4.27 -3.99
N LEU A 157 -4.44 -5.46 -4.33
CA LEU A 157 -3.18 -5.96 -3.76
C LEU A 157 -1.98 -5.08 -4.18
N GLN A 158 -1.95 -4.62 -5.43
CA GLN A 158 -0.94 -3.68 -5.92
C GLN A 158 -0.98 -2.35 -5.15
N ILE A 159 -2.18 -1.84 -4.87
CA ILE A 159 -2.39 -0.64 -4.06
C ILE A 159 -1.86 -0.86 -2.63
N ALA A 160 -2.16 -2.01 -2.01
CA ALA A 160 -1.66 -2.34 -0.68
C ALA A 160 -0.12 -2.38 -0.63
N ILE A 161 0.54 -2.97 -1.65
CA ILE A 161 2.00 -2.97 -1.77
C ILE A 161 2.54 -1.53 -1.87
N SER A 162 1.90 -0.71 -2.71
CA SER A 162 2.29 0.69 -2.89
C SER A 162 2.14 1.49 -1.58
N LEU A 163 1.07 1.27 -0.83
CA LEU A 163 0.84 1.92 0.46
C LEU A 163 1.89 1.48 1.51
N ALA A 164 2.16 0.18 1.64
CA ALA A 164 3.17 -0.35 2.55
C ALA A 164 4.57 0.25 2.27
N ARG A 165 4.93 0.40 0.99
CA ARG A 165 6.17 1.09 0.58
C ARG A 165 6.21 2.55 1.00
N SER A 166 5.12 3.29 0.78
CA SER A 166 5.02 4.69 1.18
C SER A 166 5.20 4.85 2.70
N VAL A 167 4.48 4.07 3.50
CA VAL A 167 4.58 4.13 4.97
C VAL A 167 5.97 3.71 5.43
N ARG A 168 6.55 2.63 4.85
CA ARG A 168 7.94 2.24 5.13
C ARG A 168 8.89 3.40 4.88
N ARG A 169 8.76 4.11 3.75
CA ARG A 169 9.66 5.20 3.40
C ARG A 169 9.53 6.39 4.34
N LEU A 170 8.31 6.74 4.76
CA LEU A 170 8.06 7.76 5.78
C LEU A 170 8.76 7.39 7.09
N HIS A 171 8.56 6.17 7.57
CA HIS A 171 9.17 5.69 8.82
C HIS A 171 10.70 5.67 8.73
N GLN A 172 11.26 5.24 7.59
CA GLN A 172 12.71 5.28 7.34
C GLN A 172 13.28 6.70 7.26
N ALA A 173 12.48 7.70 6.89
CA ALA A 173 12.85 9.11 6.99
C ALA A 173 12.80 9.63 8.44
N GLY A 174 12.29 8.84 9.40
CA GLY A 174 12.10 9.28 10.79
C GLY A 174 10.82 10.07 10.98
N LEU A 175 9.80 9.83 10.14
CA LEU A 175 8.52 10.53 10.17
C LEU A 175 7.40 9.56 10.51
N ALA A 176 6.32 10.10 11.09
CA ALA A 176 5.04 9.43 11.19
C ALA A 176 3.94 10.32 10.62
N HIS A 177 2.94 9.72 9.99
CA HIS A 177 1.82 10.44 9.39
C HIS A 177 0.88 11.00 10.45
N SER A 178 0.63 10.27 11.54
CA SER A 178 -0.27 10.61 12.65
C SER A 178 -1.77 10.64 12.36
N ASP A 179 -2.17 10.74 11.09
CA ASP A 179 -3.57 10.63 10.64
C ASP A 179 -3.68 9.77 9.37
N LEU A 180 -2.94 8.65 9.34
CA LEU A 180 -3.07 7.70 8.25
C LEU A 180 -4.48 7.09 8.28
N SER A 181 -5.27 7.32 7.23
CA SER A 181 -6.66 6.87 7.18
C SER A 181 -7.17 6.79 5.73
N CYS A 182 -8.41 6.35 5.55
CA CYS A 182 -9.04 6.33 4.24
C CYS A 182 -9.28 7.72 3.63
N ASN A 183 -9.23 8.78 4.45
CA ASN A 183 -9.36 10.15 3.98
C ASN A 183 -8.05 10.70 3.40
N ASN A 184 -6.92 10.18 3.86
CA ASN A 184 -5.57 10.66 3.51
C ASN A 184 -4.82 9.71 2.57
N VAL A 185 -5.52 8.72 2.02
CA VAL A 185 -5.02 7.86 0.93
C VAL A 185 -6.00 7.91 -0.23
N LEU A 186 -5.54 8.46 -1.36
CA LEU A 186 -6.29 8.42 -2.61
C LEU A 186 -5.86 7.18 -3.40
N ILE A 187 -6.82 6.48 -3.97
CA ILE A 187 -6.57 5.25 -4.74
C ILE A 187 -7.21 5.30 -6.12
N ASP A 188 -6.59 4.58 -7.04
CA ASP A 188 -7.07 4.35 -8.38
C ASP A 188 -7.03 2.85 -8.66
N PRO A 189 -8.12 2.12 -8.31
CA PRO A 189 -8.20 0.67 -8.47
C PRO A 189 -8.09 0.21 -9.93
N GLN A 190 -8.38 1.07 -10.90
CA GLN A 190 -8.25 0.74 -12.33
C GLN A 190 -6.81 0.47 -12.72
N ASN A 191 -5.89 1.25 -12.16
CA ASN A 191 -4.47 1.22 -12.51
C ASN A 191 -3.58 0.68 -11.39
N GLY A 192 -4.16 0.25 -10.27
CA GLY A 192 -3.43 -0.24 -9.10
C GLY A 192 -2.52 0.82 -8.47
N LYS A 193 -2.95 2.09 -8.46
CA LYS A 193 -2.15 3.22 -7.96
C LYS A 193 -2.72 3.79 -6.66
N CYS A 194 -1.85 4.31 -5.80
CA CYS A 194 -2.24 5.12 -4.65
C CYS A 194 -1.25 6.25 -4.40
N VAL A 195 -1.74 7.28 -3.72
CA VAL A 195 -0.95 8.42 -3.24
C VAL A 195 -1.38 8.74 -1.81
N VAL A 196 -0.41 9.05 -0.95
CA VAL A 196 -0.64 9.51 0.41
C VAL A 196 -0.61 11.04 0.40
N ILE A 197 -1.63 11.65 1.01
CA ILE A 197 -1.83 13.11 1.05
C ILE A 197 -1.78 13.61 2.50
N ASP A 198 -1.89 14.93 2.69
CA ASP A 198 -1.85 15.56 4.02
C ASP A 198 -0.52 15.32 4.77
N ILE A 199 0.58 15.63 4.07
CA ILE A 199 1.97 15.34 4.47
C ILE A 199 2.65 16.55 5.13
N ASP A 200 1.88 17.54 5.56
CA ASP A 200 2.41 18.82 6.05
C ASP A 200 2.34 18.96 7.58
N SER A 201 1.53 18.15 8.25
CA SER A 201 1.47 18.02 9.72
C SER A 201 2.12 16.73 10.24
N LEU A 202 3.10 16.18 9.50
CA LEU A 202 3.84 14.98 9.90
C LEU A 202 4.49 15.15 11.29
N VAL A 203 4.52 14.05 12.03
CA VAL A 203 5.22 13.94 13.31
C VAL A 203 6.69 13.64 13.07
N VAL A 204 7.53 14.41 13.75
CA VAL A 204 8.97 14.13 13.88
C VAL A 204 9.22 13.79 15.35
N PRO A 205 9.50 12.51 15.69
CA PRO A 205 9.66 12.07 17.07
C PRO A 205 10.63 12.95 17.86
N GLY A 206 10.18 13.45 19.01
CA GLY A 206 10.97 14.32 19.90
C GLY A 206 11.18 15.76 19.41
N ILE A 207 10.68 16.14 18.22
CA ILE A 207 10.87 17.47 17.65
C ILE A 207 9.54 18.16 17.36
N PHE A 208 8.65 17.51 16.58
CA PHE A 208 7.37 18.08 16.18
C PHE A 208 6.23 17.11 16.55
N PRO A 209 5.40 17.44 17.55
CA PRO A 209 4.32 16.57 17.99
C PRO A 209 3.13 16.54 16.99
N PRO A 210 2.22 15.56 17.14
CA PRO A 210 1.00 15.50 16.33
C PRO A 210 0.04 16.64 16.68
N GLU A 211 -0.69 17.10 15.66
CA GLU A 211 -1.71 18.17 15.78
C GLU A 211 -3.12 17.62 15.94
N VAL A 212 -3.34 16.37 15.52
CA VAL A 212 -4.63 15.67 15.57
C VAL A 212 -4.46 14.31 16.25
N ALA A 213 -5.54 13.77 16.82
CA ALA A 213 -5.55 12.42 17.37
C ALA A 213 -5.66 11.34 16.27
N GLY A 214 -6.19 11.71 15.10
CA GLY A 214 -6.42 10.85 13.95
C GLY A 214 -7.91 10.74 13.57
N THR A 215 -8.17 10.03 12.48
CA THR A 215 -9.52 9.77 11.95
C THR A 215 -10.18 8.60 12.67
N PRO A 216 -11.44 8.74 13.18
CA PRO A 216 -12.17 7.64 13.82
C PRO A 216 -12.17 6.35 12.99
N GLY A 217 -11.98 5.20 13.66
CA GLY A 217 -11.78 3.90 13.04
C GLY A 217 -10.32 3.55 12.73
N TYR A 218 -9.44 4.54 12.57
CA TYR A 218 -8.01 4.33 12.31
C TYR A 218 -7.11 4.73 13.49
N ILE A 219 -7.67 5.42 14.50
CA ILE A 219 -6.98 5.75 15.74
C ILE A 219 -6.63 4.46 16.47
N ALA A 220 -5.36 4.27 16.78
CA ALA A 220 -4.89 3.10 17.52
C ALA A 220 -5.47 3.07 18.95
N PRO A 221 -5.77 1.87 19.51
CA PRO A 221 -6.44 1.74 20.80
C PRO A 221 -5.79 2.53 21.93
N GLU A 222 -4.46 2.49 22.03
CA GLU A 222 -3.69 3.17 23.07
C GLU A 222 -3.82 4.69 23.04
N VAL A 223 -4.01 5.28 21.85
CA VAL A 223 -4.27 6.72 21.70
C VAL A 223 -5.70 7.02 22.12
N LEU A 224 -6.66 6.24 21.63
CA LEU A 224 -8.08 6.43 21.91
C LEU A 224 -8.37 6.35 23.42
N GLU A 225 -7.81 5.35 24.10
CA GLU A 225 -7.95 5.13 25.56
C GLU A 225 -7.53 6.32 26.41
N THR A 226 -6.51 7.05 25.95
CA THR A 226 -5.94 8.18 26.69
C THR A 226 -6.44 9.52 26.17
N MET A 227 -7.43 9.54 25.27
CA MET A 227 -7.97 10.77 24.67
C MET A 227 -8.58 11.75 25.67
N GLY A 228 -9.05 11.28 26.83
CA GLY A 228 -9.57 12.11 27.90
C GLY A 228 -8.50 12.81 28.75
N LEU A 229 -7.23 12.38 28.65
CA LEU A 229 -6.14 12.98 29.42
C LEU A 229 -5.66 14.29 28.76
N PRO A 230 -5.25 15.31 29.54
CA PRO A 230 -4.61 16.50 29.01
C PRO A 230 -3.40 16.17 28.14
N PHE A 231 -3.12 17.01 27.13
CA PHE A 231 -1.99 16.78 26.22
C PHE A 231 -0.63 16.71 26.93
N SER A 232 -0.48 17.47 28.03
CA SER A 232 0.73 17.50 28.86
C SER A 232 0.83 16.34 29.86
N ASP A 233 -0.17 15.47 29.92
CA ASP A 233 -0.19 14.36 30.87
C ASP A 233 0.85 13.29 30.46
N PRO A 234 1.74 12.85 31.36
CA PRO A 234 2.72 11.80 31.04
C PRO A 234 2.12 10.47 30.60
N GLY A 235 0.87 10.18 31.00
CA GLY A 235 0.11 9.01 30.58
C GLY A 235 -0.56 9.16 29.22
N ARG A 236 -0.60 10.36 28.64
CA ARG A 236 -1.19 10.60 27.33
C ARG A 236 -0.38 9.91 26.24
N ARG A 237 -1.00 9.00 25.50
CA ARG A 237 -0.40 8.41 24.29
C ARG A 237 -0.74 9.30 23.10
N LEU A 238 0.28 9.58 22.30
CA LEU A 238 0.21 10.44 21.13
C LEU A 238 0.48 9.64 19.86
N PRO A 239 -0.08 10.04 18.72
CA PRO A 239 0.26 9.46 17.43
C PRO A 239 1.76 9.40 17.16
N SER A 240 2.20 8.29 16.57
CA SER A 240 3.60 7.96 16.30
C SER A 240 3.70 6.97 15.13
N SER A 241 4.92 6.54 14.79
CA SER A 241 5.11 5.50 13.78
C SER A 241 4.40 4.19 14.16
N TYR A 242 4.28 3.88 15.44
CA TYR A 242 3.58 2.68 15.92
C TYR A 242 2.06 2.74 15.70
N THR A 243 1.47 3.93 15.79
CA THR A 243 0.03 4.13 15.53
C THR A 243 -0.24 4.10 14.02
N ASP A 244 0.68 4.58 13.20
CA ASP A 244 0.60 4.42 11.74
C ASP A 244 0.60 2.92 11.35
N LEU A 245 1.34 2.05 12.06
CA LEU A 245 1.33 0.61 11.77
C LEU A 245 -0.04 -0.04 12.04
N HIS A 246 -0.76 0.43 13.06
CA HIS A 246 -2.15 0.02 13.28
C HIS A 246 -3.04 0.46 12.12
N ALA A 247 -3.00 1.75 11.77
CA ALA A 247 -3.80 2.29 10.67
C ALA A 247 -3.46 1.63 9.32
N LEU A 248 -2.19 1.34 9.06
CA LEU A 248 -1.73 0.62 7.87
C LEU A 248 -2.36 -0.78 7.80
N ALA A 249 -2.35 -1.53 8.91
CA ALA A 249 -2.97 -2.85 8.96
C ALA A 249 -4.49 -2.75 8.70
N VAL A 250 -5.18 -1.73 9.26
CA VAL A 250 -6.60 -1.49 9.01
C VAL A 250 -6.86 -1.22 7.52
N LEU A 251 -6.09 -0.33 6.89
CA LEU A 251 -6.23 0.00 5.47
C LEU A 251 -5.97 -1.21 4.56
N ILE A 252 -4.90 -1.99 4.83
CA ILE A 252 -4.61 -3.21 4.05
C ILE A 252 -5.75 -4.22 4.20
N TYR A 253 -6.27 -4.40 5.42
CA TYR A 253 -7.42 -5.27 5.66
C TYR A 253 -8.65 -4.81 4.87
N GLU A 254 -8.99 -3.52 4.91
CA GLU A 254 -10.11 -2.96 4.15
C GLU A 254 -9.93 -3.10 2.64
N TYR A 255 -8.71 -2.96 2.13
CA TYR A 255 -8.41 -3.05 0.68
C TYR A 255 -8.60 -4.47 0.15
N LEU A 256 -8.26 -5.47 0.95
CA LEU A 256 -8.32 -6.88 0.54
C LEU A 256 -9.67 -7.54 0.90
N LEU A 257 -10.35 -7.05 1.93
CA LEU A 257 -11.52 -7.72 2.53
C LEU A 257 -12.81 -6.88 2.56
N PHE A 258 -12.75 -5.61 2.15
CA PHE A 258 -13.86 -4.67 2.02
C PHE A 258 -14.75 -4.55 3.28
N ARG A 259 -14.13 -4.63 4.45
CA ARG A 259 -14.76 -4.48 5.77
C ARG A 259 -13.72 -4.03 6.79
N HIS A 260 -14.17 -3.49 7.92
CA HIS A 260 -13.28 -3.06 8.99
C HIS A 260 -12.91 -4.24 9.92
N PRO A 261 -11.64 -4.38 10.36
CA PRO A 261 -11.20 -5.52 11.18
C PRO A 261 -11.77 -5.53 12.60
N LEU A 262 -12.26 -4.40 13.11
CA LEU A 262 -12.80 -4.27 14.47
C LEU A 262 -14.32 -4.08 14.52
N VAL A 263 -14.99 -3.83 13.39
CA VAL A 263 -16.45 -3.63 13.36
C VAL A 263 -17.13 -4.98 13.15
N GLY A 264 -17.75 -5.50 14.21
CA GLY A 264 -18.53 -6.73 14.19
C GLY A 264 -19.82 -6.60 15.00
N PRO A 265 -20.53 -7.71 15.27
CA PRO A 265 -21.83 -7.70 15.93
C PRO A 265 -21.77 -7.55 17.47
N LYS A 266 -20.59 -7.49 18.08
CA LYS A 266 -20.46 -7.42 19.55
C LYS A 266 -20.88 -6.04 20.05
N LEU A 267 -21.79 -6.04 21.02
CA LEU A 267 -22.16 -4.85 21.78
C LEU A 267 -21.33 -4.83 23.08
N TYR A 268 -20.49 -3.82 23.23
CA TYR A 268 -19.59 -3.61 24.37
C TYR A 268 -20.22 -2.79 25.49
N SER A 269 -21.14 -1.88 25.16
CA SER A 269 -21.96 -1.12 26.11
C SER A 269 -23.38 -0.91 25.61
N LYS A 270 -24.33 -0.86 26.55
CA LYS A 270 -25.73 -0.49 26.28
C LYS A 270 -26.05 0.95 26.67
N ALA A 271 -25.07 1.67 27.23
CA ALA A 271 -25.28 3.00 27.77
C ALA A 271 -25.47 4.05 26.66
N SER A 272 -24.56 4.08 25.67
CA SER A 272 -24.72 4.89 24.46
C SER A 272 -23.90 4.35 23.27
N PRO A 273 -24.22 4.73 22.03
CA PRO A 273 -23.43 4.39 20.84
C PRO A 273 -21.99 4.90 20.90
N GLU A 274 -21.76 6.07 21.49
CA GLU A 274 -20.44 6.68 21.61
C GLU A 274 -19.55 5.89 22.57
N GLU A 275 -20.10 5.47 23.72
CA GLU A 275 -19.40 4.62 24.68
C GLU A 275 -19.12 3.23 24.07
N ASP A 276 -20.09 2.66 23.38
CA ASP A 276 -19.94 1.37 22.71
C ASP A 276 -18.82 1.40 21.66
N ASN A 277 -18.80 2.44 20.81
CA ASN A 277 -17.75 2.65 19.82
C ASN A 277 -16.39 2.92 20.45
N PHE A 278 -16.33 3.72 21.52
CA PHE A 278 -15.09 3.95 22.27
C PHE A 278 -14.51 2.64 22.81
N LEU A 279 -15.33 1.81 23.44
CA LEU A 279 -14.89 0.51 23.95
C LEU A 279 -14.50 -0.45 22.82
N GLY A 280 -15.29 -0.52 21.75
CA GLY A 280 -15.08 -1.43 20.62
C GLY A 280 -13.91 -1.10 19.71
N MET A 281 -13.47 0.17 19.68
CA MET A 281 -12.30 0.62 18.92
C MET A 281 -11.06 0.86 19.80
N GLY A 282 -11.26 1.02 21.11
CA GLY A 282 -10.20 1.27 22.08
C GLY A 282 -10.04 0.10 23.04
N PRO A 283 -10.29 0.27 24.35
CA PRO A 283 -9.81 -0.66 25.38
C PRO A 283 -10.39 -2.07 25.35
N LYS A 284 -11.51 -2.30 24.65
CA LYS A 284 -12.11 -3.63 24.49
C LYS A 284 -12.09 -4.10 23.04
N ALA A 285 -11.36 -3.43 22.15
CA ALA A 285 -11.28 -3.79 20.74
C ALA A 285 -10.99 -5.27 20.57
N THR A 286 -11.81 -5.93 19.74
CA THR A 286 -11.74 -7.38 19.48
C THR A 286 -11.74 -7.61 17.98
N PHE A 287 -10.71 -8.26 17.45
CA PHE A 287 -10.63 -8.58 16.03
C PHE A 287 -11.75 -9.51 15.58
N ILE A 288 -12.41 -9.20 14.47
CA ILE A 288 -13.57 -9.97 13.99
C ILE A 288 -13.22 -11.40 13.56
N GLU A 289 -11.96 -11.64 13.18
CA GLU A 289 -11.45 -12.98 12.82
C GLU A 289 -10.53 -13.57 13.90
N HIS A 290 -10.58 -13.05 15.13
CA HIS A 290 -9.76 -13.56 16.24
C HIS A 290 -9.92 -15.09 16.39
N PRO A 291 -8.83 -15.86 16.52
CA PRO A 291 -8.86 -17.32 16.44
C PRO A 291 -9.66 -17.98 17.57
N THR A 292 -9.53 -17.46 18.79
CA THR A 292 -10.17 -17.99 20.00
C THR A 292 -11.40 -17.19 20.47
N ASP A 293 -11.34 -15.86 20.56
CA ASP A 293 -12.50 -15.02 20.88
C ASP A 293 -13.38 -14.74 19.64
N ARG A 294 -14.50 -15.46 19.53
CA ARG A 294 -15.46 -15.28 18.43
C ARG A 294 -16.60 -14.32 18.74
N SER A 295 -16.56 -13.62 19.88
CA SER A 295 -17.67 -12.76 20.34
C SER A 295 -17.97 -11.59 19.39
N ASN A 296 -16.95 -11.11 18.65
CA ASN A 296 -17.10 -10.06 17.65
C ASN A 296 -17.10 -10.58 16.20
N ARG A 297 -17.29 -11.89 15.98
CA ARG A 297 -17.25 -12.47 14.63
C ARG A 297 -18.61 -12.35 13.92
N PRO A 298 -18.70 -11.71 12.74
CA PRO A 298 -19.89 -11.76 11.90
C PRO A 298 -20.23 -13.21 11.48
N LYS A 299 -21.53 -13.51 11.33
CA LYS A 299 -21.98 -14.86 10.95
C LYS A 299 -21.67 -15.20 9.49
N ASP A 300 -21.53 -14.20 8.63
CA ASP A 300 -21.49 -14.31 7.18
C ASP A 300 -20.16 -13.81 6.58
N LEU A 301 -19.03 -14.19 7.18
CA LEU A 301 -17.71 -13.96 6.58
C LEU A 301 -17.53 -14.86 5.34
N LYS A 302 -17.78 -14.30 4.16
CA LYS A 302 -17.68 -15.03 2.88
C LYS A 302 -16.26 -15.51 2.54
N TYR A 303 -15.27 -14.69 2.87
CA TYR A 303 -13.84 -14.96 2.67
C TYR A 303 -13.04 -14.25 3.76
N THR A 304 -11.93 -14.83 4.14
CA THR A 304 -11.20 -14.63 5.40
C THR A 304 -9.73 -14.34 5.17
N ILE A 305 -8.99 -14.01 6.23
CA ILE A 305 -7.54 -13.84 6.14
C ILE A 305 -6.81 -15.11 5.70
N GLN A 306 -7.39 -16.29 5.91
CA GLN A 306 -6.84 -17.57 5.43
C GLN A 306 -6.80 -17.65 3.91
N ASP A 307 -7.83 -17.11 3.26
CA ASP A 307 -7.94 -17.07 1.80
C ASP A 307 -6.90 -16.13 1.15
N LEU A 308 -6.23 -15.28 1.95
CA LEU A 308 -5.14 -14.40 1.51
C LEU A 308 -3.75 -15.06 1.58
N GLY A 309 -3.71 -16.32 2.02
CA GLY A 309 -2.50 -17.12 2.16
C GLY A 309 -1.73 -16.89 3.46
N PRO A 310 -0.77 -17.78 3.77
CA PRO A 310 -0.15 -17.86 5.10
C PRO A 310 0.65 -16.62 5.48
N ALA A 311 1.23 -15.92 4.51
CA ALA A 311 2.02 -14.71 4.77
C ALA A 311 1.15 -13.57 5.32
N LEU A 312 -0.02 -13.33 4.71
CA LEU A 312 -0.91 -12.25 5.15
C LEU A 312 -1.76 -12.67 6.35
N GLU A 313 -2.20 -13.93 6.43
CA GLU A 313 -2.88 -14.45 7.63
C GLU A 313 -2.02 -14.19 8.87
N LYS A 314 -0.73 -14.56 8.82
CA LYS A 314 0.20 -14.33 9.92
C LYS A 314 0.28 -12.86 10.32
N LEU A 315 0.47 -11.96 9.34
CA LEU A 315 0.61 -10.53 9.62
C LEU A 315 -0.67 -9.91 10.19
N PHE A 316 -1.86 -10.35 9.77
CA PHE A 316 -3.12 -9.89 10.35
C PHE A 316 -3.30 -10.38 11.79
N LEU A 317 -2.87 -11.60 12.11
CA LEU A 317 -2.87 -12.10 13.49
C LEU A 317 -1.87 -11.32 14.35
N GLU A 318 -0.65 -11.11 13.88
CA GLU A 318 0.34 -10.28 14.59
C GLU A 318 -0.19 -8.85 14.81
N ALA A 319 -0.90 -8.26 13.84
CA ALA A 319 -1.42 -6.89 13.97
C ALA A 319 -2.65 -6.77 14.87
N PHE A 320 -3.61 -7.69 14.77
CA PHE A 320 -4.94 -7.55 15.39
C PHE A 320 -5.22 -8.51 16.55
N VAL A 321 -4.33 -9.46 16.82
CA VAL A 321 -4.37 -10.33 18.00
C VAL A 321 -3.24 -9.95 18.95
N ASP A 322 -2.00 -10.10 18.51
CA ASP A 322 -0.84 -9.88 19.38
C ASP A 322 -0.61 -8.37 19.60
N GLY A 323 -0.61 -7.60 18.52
CA GLY A 323 -0.24 -6.20 18.47
C GLY A 323 -1.39 -5.20 18.64
N LEU A 324 -2.65 -5.65 18.79
CA LEU A 324 -3.80 -4.75 18.90
C LEU A 324 -3.66 -3.83 20.12
N HIS A 325 -3.37 -4.44 21.27
CA HIS A 325 -3.13 -3.77 22.56
C HIS A 325 -1.65 -3.72 22.97
N HIS A 326 -0.75 -4.22 22.11
CA HIS A 326 0.71 -4.21 22.34
C HIS A 326 1.43 -3.62 21.12
N PRO A 327 1.63 -2.29 21.07
CA PRO A 327 2.17 -1.63 19.88
C PRO A 327 3.49 -2.20 19.35
N ASP A 328 4.37 -2.69 20.23
CA ASP A 328 5.68 -3.26 19.87
C ASP A 328 5.59 -4.62 19.15
N ALA A 329 4.45 -5.31 19.24
CA ALA A 329 4.22 -6.58 18.54
C ALA A 329 3.61 -6.40 17.13
N ARG A 330 3.32 -5.16 16.71
CA ARG A 330 2.74 -4.88 15.39
C ARG A 330 3.76 -5.13 14.28
N PRO A 331 3.35 -5.71 13.15
CA PRO A 331 4.22 -5.82 11.99
C PRO A 331 4.61 -4.45 11.45
N THR A 332 5.88 -4.32 11.09
CA THR A 332 6.42 -3.13 10.43
C THR A 332 5.88 -2.99 9.01
N ALA A 333 5.89 -1.78 8.45
CA ALA A 333 5.52 -1.55 7.06
C ALA A 333 6.38 -2.35 6.05
N MET A 334 7.63 -2.67 6.42
CA MET A 334 8.51 -3.53 5.62
C MET A 334 8.07 -5.00 5.63
N GLU A 335 7.57 -5.51 6.76
CA GLU A 335 7.02 -6.86 6.85
C GLU A 335 5.73 -6.98 6.04
N TRP A 336 4.86 -5.95 6.10
CA TRP A 336 3.70 -5.85 5.22
C TRP A 336 4.10 -5.89 3.74
N GLU A 337 5.07 -5.06 3.31
CA GLU A 337 5.56 -5.09 1.92
C GLU A 337 6.02 -6.50 1.52
N LYS A 338 6.86 -7.14 2.35
CA LYS A 338 7.37 -8.49 2.07
C LYS A 338 6.24 -9.52 2.00
N GLY A 339 5.28 -9.48 2.92
CA GLY A 339 4.13 -10.38 2.94
C GLY A 339 3.25 -10.21 1.71
N LEU A 340 2.94 -8.97 1.34
CA LEU A 340 2.12 -8.64 0.17
C LEU A 340 2.81 -9.05 -1.14
N VAL A 341 4.13 -8.85 -1.27
CA VAL A 341 4.91 -9.31 -2.43
C VAL A 341 4.93 -10.84 -2.51
N LYS A 342 5.11 -11.55 -1.40
CA LYS A 342 5.02 -13.02 -1.40
C LYS A 342 3.63 -13.51 -1.82
N THR A 343 2.57 -12.84 -1.36
CA THR A 343 1.20 -13.17 -1.77
C THR A 343 0.93 -12.82 -3.24
N TRP A 344 1.56 -11.77 -3.78
CA TRP A 344 1.48 -11.43 -5.19
C TRP A 344 1.93 -12.58 -6.10
N ASP A 345 3.03 -13.23 -5.74
CA ASP A 345 3.55 -14.38 -6.49
C ASP A 345 2.62 -15.60 -6.45
N LEU A 346 1.69 -15.64 -5.49
CA LEU A 346 0.66 -16.69 -5.38
C LEU A 346 -0.66 -16.33 -6.09
N LEU A 347 -0.76 -15.18 -6.76
CA LEU A 347 -1.95 -14.81 -7.52
C LEU A 347 -2.20 -15.77 -8.68
N HIS A 348 -3.43 -16.24 -8.80
CA HIS A 348 -3.90 -17.08 -9.89
C HIS A 348 -5.12 -16.43 -10.57
N PRO A 349 -5.17 -16.36 -11.92
CA PRO A 349 -6.30 -15.80 -12.64
C PRO A 349 -7.52 -16.72 -12.49
N CYS A 350 -8.67 -16.16 -12.18
CA CYS A 350 -9.91 -16.92 -12.08
C CYS A 350 -10.47 -17.22 -13.47
N GLU A 351 -10.71 -18.49 -13.76
CA GLU A 351 -11.25 -18.97 -15.05
C GLU A 351 -12.73 -18.59 -15.26
N ASN A 352 -13.44 -18.19 -14.20
CA ASN A 352 -14.82 -17.71 -14.32
C ASN A 352 -14.84 -16.27 -14.85
N PRO A 353 -15.36 -16.02 -16.08
CA PRO A 353 -15.37 -14.68 -16.67
C PRO A 353 -16.23 -13.69 -15.89
N ASN A 354 -17.23 -14.18 -15.13
CA ASN A 354 -18.13 -13.37 -14.31
C ASN A 354 -17.58 -13.07 -12.92
N CYS A 355 -16.41 -13.60 -12.55
CA CYS A 355 -15.76 -13.25 -11.29
C CYS A 355 -15.32 -11.77 -11.33
N GLU A 356 -15.85 -10.96 -10.42
CA GLU A 356 -15.46 -9.54 -10.31
C GLU A 356 -14.05 -9.36 -9.75
N ALA A 357 -13.59 -10.29 -8.90
CA ALA A 357 -12.24 -10.24 -8.34
C ALA A 357 -11.14 -10.54 -9.37
N LYS A 358 -11.46 -11.26 -10.47
CA LYS A 358 -10.58 -11.70 -11.58
C LYS A 358 -9.37 -12.56 -11.20
N TRP A 359 -8.84 -12.41 -9.99
CA TRP A 359 -7.69 -13.10 -9.44
C TRP A 359 -7.99 -13.52 -8.01
N PHE A 360 -7.31 -14.56 -7.54
CA PHE A 360 -7.33 -14.95 -6.13
C PHE A 360 -5.98 -15.52 -5.71
N VAL A 361 -5.73 -15.60 -4.41
CA VAL A 361 -4.52 -16.24 -3.88
C VAL A 361 -4.72 -17.75 -3.88
N LEU A 362 -3.96 -18.46 -4.71
CA LEU A 362 -3.97 -19.92 -4.72
C LEU A 362 -2.85 -20.42 -3.80
N HIS A 363 -3.06 -20.52 -2.49
CA HIS A 363 -2.01 -21.04 -1.60
C HIS A 363 -2.06 -22.57 -1.48
N ASP A 364 -3.25 -23.18 -1.51
CA ASP A 364 -3.47 -24.64 -1.49
C ASP A 364 -3.84 -25.17 -2.90
N ILE A 365 -2.89 -25.85 -3.54
CA ILE A 365 -3.09 -26.44 -4.88
C ILE A 365 -4.02 -27.67 -4.87
N HIS A 366 -4.23 -28.31 -3.72
CA HIS A 366 -5.11 -29.47 -3.60
C HIS A 366 -6.59 -29.06 -3.47
N LYS A 367 -6.84 -27.82 -3.04
CA LYS A 367 -8.17 -27.20 -2.99
C LYS A 367 -8.20 -25.88 -3.78
N PRO A 368 -8.03 -25.91 -5.12
CA PRO A 368 -7.88 -24.71 -5.93
C PRO A 368 -9.24 -24.05 -6.22
N VAL A 369 -9.87 -23.47 -5.20
CA VAL A 369 -11.18 -22.83 -5.31
C VAL A 369 -11.03 -21.33 -5.08
N CYS A 370 -11.56 -20.54 -6.01
CA CYS A 370 -11.62 -19.09 -5.85
C CYS A 370 -12.58 -18.72 -4.70
N PRO A 371 -12.10 -18.05 -3.63
CA PRO A 371 -12.92 -17.72 -2.47
C PRO A 371 -14.01 -16.69 -2.79
N PHE A 372 -13.83 -15.89 -3.84
CA PHE A 372 -14.77 -14.83 -4.21
C PHE A 372 -16.00 -15.33 -4.98
N CYS A 373 -15.85 -16.35 -5.81
CA CYS A 373 -16.95 -16.84 -6.68
C CYS A 373 -17.21 -18.35 -6.60
N GLY A 374 -16.39 -19.11 -5.86
CA GLY A 374 -16.52 -20.56 -5.72
C GLY A 374 -16.05 -21.38 -6.93
N ASN A 375 -15.54 -20.74 -8.00
CA ASN A 375 -15.04 -21.47 -9.17
C ASN A 375 -13.79 -22.27 -8.81
N ARG A 376 -13.78 -23.56 -9.15
CA ARG A 376 -12.61 -24.42 -9.03
C ARG A 376 -11.72 -24.23 -10.25
N ALA A 377 -10.46 -23.85 -10.05
CA ALA A 377 -9.49 -23.74 -11.13
C ALA A 377 -9.16 -25.13 -11.70
N SER A 378 -8.99 -25.20 -13.02
CA SER A 378 -8.56 -26.41 -13.71
C SER A 378 -7.18 -26.84 -13.22
N LYS A 379 -6.99 -28.13 -12.96
CA LYS A 379 -5.67 -28.64 -12.56
C LYS A 379 -4.59 -28.32 -13.59
N GLU A 380 -4.95 -28.38 -14.87
CA GLU A 380 -4.00 -28.14 -15.95
C GLU A 380 -3.55 -26.67 -16.06
N SER A 381 -4.29 -25.73 -15.47
CA SER A 381 -3.89 -24.32 -15.41
C SER A 381 -2.96 -24.01 -14.24
N ILE A 382 -2.75 -24.97 -13.33
CA ILE A 382 -1.93 -24.82 -12.13
C ILE A 382 -0.50 -25.26 -12.41
N LEU A 383 0.39 -24.28 -12.48
CA LEU A 383 1.83 -24.44 -12.53
C LEU A 383 2.44 -23.73 -11.32
N ARG A 384 3.05 -24.48 -10.41
CA ARG A 384 3.76 -23.93 -9.26
C ARG A 384 5.27 -24.05 -9.46
N LEU A 385 5.98 -22.95 -9.25
CA LEU A 385 7.43 -22.88 -9.26
C LEU A 385 7.90 -22.65 -7.82
N ARG A 386 8.56 -23.62 -7.22
CA ARG A 386 9.21 -23.44 -5.92
C ARG A 386 10.63 -22.95 -6.16
N LEU A 387 10.92 -21.77 -5.62
CA LEU A 387 12.22 -21.13 -5.70
C LEU A 387 13.07 -21.58 -4.52
N LYS A 388 14.28 -22.05 -4.82
CA LYS A 388 15.28 -22.40 -3.81
C LYS A 388 16.53 -21.56 -3.99
N SER A 389 17.08 -21.08 -2.87
CA SER A 389 18.33 -20.33 -2.84
C SER A 389 19.44 -21.16 -2.21
N GLN A 390 20.67 -20.93 -2.62
CA GLN A 390 21.82 -21.63 -2.06
C GLN A 390 22.13 -21.09 -0.66
N LEU A 391 22.31 -22.00 0.31
CA LEU A 391 22.65 -21.62 1.67
C LEU A 391 24.05 -21.01 1.70
N ARG A 392 24.16 -19.82 2.32
CA ARG A 392 25.42 -19.08 2.38
C ARG A 392 26.52 -19.92 3.04
N GLY A 393 27.64 -20.09 2.33
CA GLY A 393 28.80 -20.84 2.82
C GLY A 393 28.67 -22.38 2.72
N LYS A 394 27.58 -22.92 2.17
CA LYS A 394 27.41 -24.35 1.93
C LYS A 394 27.01 -24.63 0.49
N THR A 395 28.01 -24.81 -0.38
CA THR A 395 27.81 -25.13 -1.79
C THR A 395 27.03 -26.44 -1.95
N GLY A 396 26.00 -26.42 -2.79
CA GLY A 396 25.14 -27.57 -3.07
C GLY A 396 23.98 -27.79 -2.08
N GLN A 397 23.89 -27.01 -1.00
CA GLN A 397 22.74 -27.05 -0.09
C GLN A 397 21.75 -25.93 -0.42
N TRP A 398 20.48 -26.30 -0.60
CA TRP A 398 19.42 -25.41 -1.05
C TRP A 398 18.33 -25.29 0.01
N VAL A 399 17.82 -24.07 0.19
CA VAL A 399 16.70 -23.77 1.09
C VAL A 399 15.59 -23.05 0.35
N ASP A 400 14.35 -23.25 0.80
CA ASP A 400 13.19 -22.61 0.20
C ASP A 400 13.28 -21.08 0.32
N ALA A 401 13.09 -20.39 -0.81
CA ALA A 401 13.17 -18.95 -0.94
C ALA A 401 11.81 -18.31 -1.27
N GLY A 402 10.93 -19.05 -1.96
CA GLY A 402 9.60 -18.57 -2.32
C GLY A 402 8.83 -19.57 -3.18
N GLU A 403 7.57 -19.25 -3.47
CA GLU A 403 6.72 -20.00 -4.38
C GLU A 403 6.00 -19.05 -5.33
N ILE A 404 5.87 -19.45 -6.59
CA ILE A 404 5.16 -18.68 -7.63
C ILE A 404 4.08 -19.57 -8.24
N ASN A 405 2.86 -19.06 -8.34
CA ASN A 405 1.82 -19.62 -9.20
C ASN A 405 1.93 -18.99 -10.59
N ALA A 406 2.62 -19.70 -11.48
CA ALA A 406 2.77 -19.23 -12.84
C ALA A 406 1.44 -19.36 -13.60
N TYR A 407 1.16 -18.36 -14.43
CA TYR A 407 0.02 -18.34 -15.34
C TYR A 407 0.50 -18.06 -16.77
N ASN A 408 -0.40 -18.27 -17.74
CA ASN A 408 -0.06 -18.07 -19.14
C ASN A 408 0.35 -16.62 -19.43
N SER A 409 1.48 -16.43 -20.12
CA SER A 409 2.09 -15.13 -20.40
C SER A 409 2.55 -14.36 -19.17
N MET A 410 2.87 -15.05 -18.07
CA MET A 410 3.42 -14.42 -16.87
C MET A 410 4.88 -14.00 -17.11
N PRO A 411 5.24 -12.70 -16.99
CA PRO A 411 6.62 -12.27 -17.03
C PRO A 411 7.34 -12.64 -15.73
N LEU A 412 8.60 -13.03 -15.86
CA LEU A 412 9.54 -13.21 -14.76
C LEU A 412 10.64 -12.14 -14.83
N PHE A 413 11.05 -11.64 -13.67
CA PHE A 413 12.01 -10.55 -13.53
C PHE A 413 13.20 -11.00 -12.68
N LYS A 414 14.20 -10.13 -12.50
CA LYS A 414 15.44 -10.46 -11.78
C LYS A 414 15.20 -11.04 -10.38
N TRP A 415 14.18 -10.59 -9.64
CA TRP A 415 13.85 -11.13 -8.32
C TRP A 415 13.27 -12.56 -8.34
N HIS A 416 12.83 -13.06 -9.49
CA HIS A 416 12.46 -14.47 -9.67
C HIS A 416 13.66 -15.34 -10.11
N ILE A 417 14.80 -14.73 -10.42
CA ILE A 417 16.02 -15.40 -10.91
C ILE A 417 17.12 -15.40 -9.84
N LEU A 418 17.28 -14.30 -9.12
CA LEU A 418 18.38 -14.06 -8.18
C LEU A 418 17.88 -13.94 -6.74
N ALA A 419 18.51 -14.68 -5.82
CA ALA A 419 18.09 -14.75 -4.41
C ALA A 419 18.32 -13.45 -3.61
N ASN A 420 19.13 -12.52 -4.12
CA ASN A 420 19.47 -11.26 -3.46
C ASN A 420 18.76 -10.04 -4.07
N VAL A 421 17.81 -10.25 -4.98
CA VAL A 421 17.03 -9.18 -5.61
C VAL A 421 15.60 -9.24 -5.09
N PHE A 422 15.07 -8.10 -4.66
CA PHE A 422 13.72 -7.96 -4.16
C PHE A 422 12.97 -6.91 -4.99
N PRO A 423 11.66 -7.07 -5.30
CA PRO A 423 10.92 -6.18 -6.19
C PRO A 423 10.56 -4.82 -5.57
N ASP A 424 11.49 -4.13 -4.90
CA ASP A 424 11.28 -2.82 -4.27
C ASP A 424 11.18 -1.65 -5.29
N GLU A 425 11.15 -0.41 -4.80
CA GLU A 425 11.15 0.82 -5.60
C GLU A 425 12.35 0.95 -6.55
N LYS A 426 13.51 0.38 -6.20
CA LYS A 426 14.74 0.40 -7.01
C LYS A 426 14.86 -0.79 -7.95
N ALA A 427 13.96 -1.76 -7.84
CA ALA A 427 14.03 -2.97 -8.64
C ALA A 427 13.98 -2.66 -10.13
N ASP A 428 14.91 -3.28 -10.86
CA ASP A 428 14.90 -3.36 -12.30
C ASP A 428 13.73 -4.24 -12.76
N ARG A 429 12.84 -3.66 -13.57
CA ARG A 429 11.60 -4.28 -14.05
C ARG A 429 11.73 -4.76 -15.50
N ASP A 430 12.94 -4.91 -16.02
CA ASP A 430 13.18 -5.55 -17.31
C ASP A 430 12.88 -7.05 -17.24
N MET A 431 12.03 -7.51 -18.15
CA MET A 431 11.63 -8.91 -18.23
C MET A 431 12.83 -9.80 -18.52
N GLN A 432 13.01 -10.85 -17.72
CA GLN A 432 14.12 -11.81 -17.84
C GLN A 432 13.68 -13.07 -18.60
N ALA A 433 12.47 -13.52 -18.35
CA ALA A 433 11.84 -14.65 -19.02
C ALA A 433 10.32 -14.51 -18.95
N TYR A 434 9.58 -15.36 -19.63
CA TYR A 434 8.15 -15.47 -19.41
C TYR A 434 7.68 -16.93 -19.48
N VAL A 435 6.64 -17.22 -18.71
CA VAL A 435 5.99 -18.53 -18.74
C VAL A 435 4.82 -18.47 -19.72
N CYS A 436 4.71 -19.46 -20.61
CA CYS A 436 3.57 -19.58 -21.51
C CYS A 436 3.07 -21.02 -21.59
N ARG A 437 1.79 -21.16 -21.96
CA ARG A 437 1.16 -22.44 -22.25
C ARG A 437 0.95 -22.55 -23.76
N HIS A 438 1.64 -23.48 -24.41
CA HIS A 438 1.56 -23.71 -25.85
C HIS A 438 1.23 -25.18 -26.12
N GLN A 439 0.19 -25.45 -26.92
CA GLN A 439 -0.28 -26.81 -27.24
C GLN A 439 -0.46 -27.71 -25.99
N GLY A 440 -0.99 -27.13 -24.90
CA GLY A 440 -1.21 -27.84 -23.64
C GLY A 440 0.03 -28.01 -22.76
N GLN A 441 1.21 -27.61 -23.21
CA GLN A 441 2.47 -27.72 -22.47
C GLN A 441 2.90 -26.37 -21.88
N TRP A 442 3.52 -26.40 -20.70
CA TRP A 442 4.10 -25.23 -20.07
C TRP A 442 5.55 -25.03 -20.49
N LEU A 443 5.89 -23.82 -20.92
CA LEU A 443 7.22 -23.44 -21.37
C LEU A 443 7.70 -22.22 -20.57
N LEU A 444 8.98 -22.22 -20.20
CA LEU A 444 9.69 -21.02 -19.76
C LEU A 444 10.55 -20.53 -20.93
N VAL A 445 10.20 -19.39 -21.50
CA VAL A 445 10.94 -18.79 -22.61
C VAL A 445 11.97 -17.80 -22.08
N ASN A 446 13.24 -18.02 -22.43
CA ASN A 446 14.33 -17.15 -22.03
C ASN A 446 14.33 -15.85 -22.84
N HIS A 447 14.16 -14.71 -22.19
CA HIS A 447 14.17 -13.40 -22.85
C HIS A 447 15.52 -12.69 -22.72
N ALA A 448 16.15 -12.75 -21.54
CA ALA A 448 17.39 -12.03 -21.27
C ALA A 448 18.32 -12.72 -20.25
N ILE A 449 17.96 -13.91 -19.74
CA ILE A 449 18.75 -14.58 -18.71
C ILE A 449 20.01 -15.19 -19.32
N GLN A 450 21.16 -14.83 -18.76
CA GLN A 450 22.44 -15.45 -19.09
C GLN A 450 22.66 -16.71 -18.24
N GLY A 451 23.09 -17.80 -18.89
CA GLY A 451 23.40 -19.05 -18.21
C GLY A 451 22.18 -19.80 -17.63
N LEU A 452 20.97 -19.57 -18.15
CA LEU A 452 19.81 -20.41 -17.86
C LEU A 452 20.11 -21.85 -18.28
N THR A 453 19.73 -22.82 -17.44
CA THR A 453 19.96 -24.24 -17.73
C THR A 453 18.64 -24.98 -17.95
N SER A 454 18.68 -25.99 -18.82
CA SER A 454 17.63 -26.99 -18.95
C SER A 454 17.76 -28.02 -17.81
N PRO A 455 16.76 -28.89 -17.63
CA PRO A 455 16.82 -29.96 -16.63
C PRO A 455 17.95 -30.98 -16.88
N SER A 456 18.44 -31.07 -18.13
CA SER A 456 19.60 -31.89 -18.50
C SER A 456 20.93 -31.17 -18.24
N GLY A 457 20.91 -29.94 -17.72
CA GLY A 457 22.11 -29.12 -17.47
C GLY A 457 22.65 -28.38 -18.69
N SER A 458 21.99 -28.46 -19.84
CA SER A 458 22.38 -27.74 -21.06
C SER A 458 22.00 -26.27 -20.96
N ILE A 459 22.81 -25.37 -21.51
CA ILE A 459 22.48 -23.94 -21.56
C ILE A 459 21.27 -23.72 -22.48
N VAL A 460 20.38 -22.84 -22.06
CA VAL A 460 19.20 -22.41 -22.81
C VAL A 460 19.44 -20.98 -23.30
N PRO A 461 19.80 -20.78 -24.58
CA PRO A 461 20.06 -19.45 -25.13
C PRO A 461 18.85 -18.51 -25.06
N VAL A 462 19.11 -17.22 -25.16
CA VAL A 462 18.06 -16.21 -25.34
C VAL A 462 17.23 -16.53 -26.59
N GLY A 463 15.90 -16.43 -26.46
CA GLY A 463 14.93 -16.80 -27.50
C GLY A 463 14.53 -18.27 -27.52
N GLN A 464 15.19 -19.14 -26.73
CA GLN A 464 14.84 -20.55 -26.59
C GLN A 464 13.99 -20.80 -25.34
N ALA A 465 13.42 -22.01 -25.24
CA ALA A 465 12.48 -22.36 -24.18
C ALA A 465 12.86 -23.66 -23.44
N VAL A 466 12.48 -23.72 -22.16
CA VAL A 466 12.52 -24.92 -21.32
C VAL A 466 11.12 -25.46 -21.13
N LEU A 467 10.95 -26.76 -21.35
CA LEU A 467 9.70 -27.46 -21.06
C LEU A 467 9.54 -27.69 -19.56
N LEU A 468 8.47 -27.16 -18.97
CA LEU A 468 8.13 -27.27 -17.57
C LEU A 468 7.22 -28.48 -17.36
N LYS A 469 7.80 -29.59 -16.88
CA LYS A 469 7.08 -30.80 -16.48
C LYS A 469 7.09 -30.95 -14.97
N ASP A 470 6.11 -31.67 -14.44
CA ASP A 470 6.06 -32.02 -13.03
C ASP A 470 7.35 -32.72 -12.57
N GLY A 471 7.90 -32.28 -11.43
CA GLY A 471 9.12 -32.81 -10.83
C GLY A 471 10.43 -32.33 -11.47
N VAL A 472 10.36 -31.49 -12.51
CA VAL A 472 11.56 -30.92 -13.13
C VAL A 472 12.25 -29.92 -12.21
N VAL A 473 13.58 -30.02 -12.14
CA VAL A 473 14.43 -29.09 -11.39
C VAL A 473 15.49 -28.51 -12.33
N PHE A 474 15.70 -27.20 -12.31
CA PHE A 474 16.75 -26.55 -13.09
C PHE A 474 17.23 -25.26 -12.44
N ARG A 475 18.41 -24.79 -12.85
CA ARG A 475 19.01 -23.56 -12.33
C ARG A 475 18.66 -22.38 -13.23
N THR A 476 18.19 -21.31 -12.61
CA THR A 476 17.73 -20.09 -13.30
C THR A 476 18.87 -19.32 -13.96
N CYS A 477 20.06 -19.25 -13.36
CA CYS A 477 21.26 -18.72 -14.00
C CYS A 477 22.53 -19.36 -13.43
N SER A 478 23.64 -19.26 -14.17
CA SER A 478 24.95 -19.81 -13.77
C SER A 478 25.64 -19.02 -12.66
N GLU A 479 25.14 -17.82 -12.32
CA GLU A 479 25.72 -16.96 -11.29
C GLU A 479 25.56 -17.55 -9.88
N GLU A 480 26.45 -17.17 -8.96
CA GLU A 480 26.49 -17.65 -7.57
C GLU A 480 25.15 -17.47 -6.83
N ARG A 481 24.39 -16.41 -7.16
CA ARG A 481 23.09 -16.09 -6.55
C ARG A 481 21.88 -16.59 -7.34
N GLY A 482 22.10 -17.34 -8.42
CA GLY A 482 21.04 -17.96 -9.21
C GLY A 482 20.22 -18.94 -8.39
N MET A 483 18.90 -18.79 -8.45
CA MET A 483 17.98 -19.70 -7.79
C MET A 483 17.83 -21.02 -8.56
N VAL A 484 17.39 -22.05 -7.85
CA VAL A 484 16.90 -23.30 -8.43
C VAL A 484 15.38 -23.27 -8.43
N ILE A 485 14.78 -23.66 -9.55
CA ILE A 485 13.33 -23.83 -9.67
C ILE A 485 13.02 -25.32 -9.62
N GLU A 486 12.10 -25.69 -8.74
CA GLU A 486 11.41 -26.98 -8.76
C GLU A 486 9.98 -26.77 -9.26
N VAL A 487 9.59 -27.55 -10.27
CA VAL A 487 8.32 -27.41 -10.98
C VAL A 487 7.31 -28.42 -10.46
N THR A 488 6.10 -27.94 -10.15
CA THR A 488 4.93 -28.77 -9.86
C THR A 488 3.82 -28.45 -10.85
N CYS A 489 3.36 -29.45 -11.58
CA CYS A 489 2.22 -29.34 -12.50
C CYS A 489 1.13 -30.30 -12.05
N LEU A 490 -0.10 -29.82 -11.89
CA LEU A 490 -1.22 -30.73 -11.59
C LEU A 490 -1.80 -31.32 -12.87
N LYS A 491 -2.17 -32.61 -12.79
CA LYS A 491 -2.88 -33.35 -13.83
C LYS A 491 -4.30 -33.66 -13.39
#